data_AF-A0A2V8UIJ7-F1
#
_entry.id   AF-A0A2V8UIJ7-F1
#
_cell.length_a   1.000
_cell.length_b   1.000
_cell.length_c   1.000
_cell.angle_alpha   90.00
_cell.angle_beta   90.00
_cell.angle_gamma   90.00
#
_symmetry.space_group_name_H-M   'P 1'
#
loop_
_entity.id
_entity.type
_entity.pdbx_description
1 polymer ?
#
loop_
_entity_poly.entity_id
_entity_poly.type
_entity_poly.pdbx_seq_one_letter_code
_entity_poly.pdbx_strand_id
1 'polypeptide(L)'
;MVSRRDILKTPALTLTLGAAPTKDTGFRHRAYLDWITDLDSRPDSNAPWPSMRLDAPLLEDYRRTFAWMKRLGYNAIVIWGFYVSRNWPLDITSAVTPERGALVSRLIDLAHEQAIRVYTGLGVYSWGFQEIIRANPQLSRGNPNALEQG
;
A
#
# COMPACT_ATOMS: atom_id res chain seq x y z
N MET A 1 -17.04 31.46 30.48
CA MET A 1 -17.83 30.32 29.97
C MET A 1 -18.25 30.69 28.55
N VAL A 2 -17.55 30.18 27.53
CA VAL A 2 -17.81 30.52 26.12
C VAL A 2 -18.90 29.60 25.59
N SER A 3 -19.94 30.17 24.97
CA SER A 3 -21.10 29.43 24.49
C SER A 3 -20.81 28.79 23.12
N ARG A 4 -21.41 27.61 22.86
CA ARG A 4 -21.29 26.87 21.58
C ARG A 4 -21.67 27.69 20.34
N ARG A 5 -22.35 28.84 20.49
CA ARG A 5 -22.71 29.74 19.39
C ARG A 5 -21.58 30.66 18.93
N ASP A 6 -20.52 30.82 19.71
CA ASP A 6 -19.41 31.72 19.37
C ASP A 6 -18.36 31.09 18.43
N ILE A 7 -18.40 29.76 18.24
CA ILE A 7 -17.44 29.00 17.41
C ILE A 7 -17.72 29.15 15.90
N LEU A 8 -18.91 29.63 15.52
CA LEU A 8 -19.34 29.73 14.11
C LEU A 8 -18.98 31.05 13.42
N LYS A 9 -18.20 31.93 14.05
CA LYS A 9 -17.73 33.20 13.44
C LYS A 9 -16.29 33.15 12.90
N THR A 10 -15.70 31.96 12.81
CA THR A 10 -14.37 31.81 12.19
C THR A 10 -14.53 31.90 10.67
N PRO A 11 -13.86 32.83 9.97
CA PRO A 11 -13.85 32.81 8.51
C PRO A 11 -13.28 31.46 8.07
N ALA A 12 -13.96 30.82 7.12
CA ALA A 12 -13.50 29.57 6.53
C ALA A 12 -12.02 29.74 6.13
N LEU A 13 -11.14 28.91 6.68
CA LEU A 13 -9.77 28.78 6.19
C LEU A 13 -9.90 28.21 4.76
N THR A 14 -9.94 29.09 3.78
CA THR A 14 -9.73 28.72 2.39
C THR A 14 -8.32 28.17 2.31
N LEU A 15 -8.17 26.84 2.17
CA LEU A 15 -6.90 26.25 1.75
C LEU A 15 -6.61 26.79 0.34
N THR A 16 -5.77 27.81 0.26
CA THR A 16 -5.13 28.23 -0.99
C THR A 16 -4.16 27.13 -1.42
N LEU A 17 -4.70 26.13 -2.13
CA LEU A 17 -3.89 25.21 -2.93
C LEU A 17 -3.34 25.99 -4.12
N GLY A 18 -2.16 26.59 -3.94
CA GLY A 18 -1.41 27.17 -5.05
C GLY A 18 -0.56 28.37 -4.66
N ALA A 19 0.49 28.15 -3.85
CA ALA A 19 1.65 29.03 -3.93
C ALA A 19 2.31 28.84 -5.30
N ALA A 20 2.73 29.94 -5.93
CA ALA A 20 3.52 29.89 -7.16
C ALA A 20 4.72 28.95 -6.98
N PRO A 21 5.17 28.22 -8.02
CA PRO A 21 6.27 27.28 -7.91
C PRO A 21 7.56 28.02 -7.54
N THR A 22 7.88 28.03 -6.25
CA THR A 22 9.19 28.41 -5.74
C THR A 22 10.18 27.33 -6.15
N LYS A 23 11.32 27.73 -6.74
CA LYS A 23 12.44 26.85 -7.11
C LYS A 23 12.66 25.73 -6.07
N ASP A 24 12.32 24.52 -6.49
CA ASP A 24 12.70 23.19 -6.00
C ASP A 24 13.19 23.09 -4.54
N THR A 25 12.28 23.22 -3.57
CA THR A 25 12.53 22.88 -2.15
C THR A 25 11.72 21.67 -1.67
N GLY A 26 11.02 20.99 -2.57
CA GLY A 26 10.20 19.81 -2.26
C GLY A 26 10.97 18.50 -2.32
N PHE A 27 10.48 17.47 -1.64
CA PHE A 27 11.00 16.12 -1.82
C PHE A 27 10.83 15.67 -3.28
N ARG A 28 11.94 15.34 -3.97
CA ARG A 28 11.92 14.77 -5.33
C ARG A 28 11.07 13.51 -5.43
N HIS A 29 11.02 12.73 -4.36
CA HIS A 29 10.19 11.54 -4.25
C HIS A 29 9.31 11.65 -3.02
N ARG A 30 8.00 11.63 -3.26
CA ARG A 30 6.98 11.60 -2.22
C ARG A 30 6.15 10.34 -2.45
N ALA A 31 6.24 9.43 -1.50
CA ALA A 31 5.63 8.12 -1.56
C ALA A 31 4.68 7.89 -0.39
N TYR A 32 3.65 7.08 -0.62
CA TYR A 32 2.77 6.56 0.42
C TYR A 32 3.09 5.08 0.63
N LEU A 33 3.04 4.61 1.87
CA LEU A 33 3.31 3.22 2.26
C LEU A 33 2.06 2.70 2.95
N ASP A 34 1.54 1.57 2.48
CA ASP A 34 0.34 0.97 3.05
C ASP A 34 0.28 -0.56 2.90
N TRP A 35 -0.52 -1.16 3.77
CA TRP A 35 -1.09 -2.46 3.47
C TRP A 35 -2.27 -2.30 2.51
N ILE A 36 -2.51 -3.28 1.63
CA ILE A 36 -3.49 -3.14 0.53
C ILE A 36 -4.91 -2.73 0.98
N THR A 37 -5.30 -3.05 2.22
CA THR A 37 -6.62 -2.73 2.77
C THR A 37 -6.66 -1.45 3.60
N ASP A 38 -5.55 -0.75 3.82
CA ASP A 38 -5.51 0.46 4.65
C ASP A 38 -6.23 1.64 3.98
N LEU A 39 -6.41 1.60 2.66
CA LEU A 39 -7.16 2.58 1.88
C LEU A 39 -8.62 2.19 1.64
N ASP A 40 -9.08 1.07 2.19
CA ASP A 40 -10.50 0.69 2.08
C ASP A 40 -11.36 1.69 2.87
N SER A 41 -12.29 2.33 2.16
CA SER A 41 -13.25 3.25 2.75
C SER A 41 -14.29 2.54 3.62
N ARG A 42 -14.35 1.20 3.55
CA ARG A 42 -15.23 0.37 4.37
C ARG A 42 -14.40 -0.31 5.47
N PRO A 43 -14.40 0.25 6.69
CA PRO A 43 -13.71 -0.39 7.80
C PRO A 43 -14.33 -1.76 8.07
N ASP A 44 -13.47 -2.76 8.26
CA ASP A 44 -13.88 -4.12 8.59
C ASP A 44 -13.17 -4.56 9.86
N SER A 45 -13.82 -4.36 11.00
CA SER A 45 -13.27 -4.71 12.32
C SER A 45 -13.12 -6.22 12.54
N ASN A 46 -13.71 -7.04 11.66
CA ASN A 46 -13.68 -8.49 11.76
C ASN A 46 -12.70 -9.11 10.76
N ALA A 47 -12.11 -8.32 9.87
CA ALA A 47 -11.14 -8.82 8.91
C ALA A 47 -9.87 -9.33 9.61
N PRO A 48 -9.31 -10.47 9.17
CA PRO A 48 -8.01 -10.90 9.65
C PRO A 48 -6.95 -9.88 9.22
N TRP A 49 -6.17 -9.38 10.17
CA TRP A 49 -5.02 -8.52 9.85
C TRP A 49 -3.74 -9.37 9.77
N PRO A 50 -2.82 -9.15 8.81
CA PRO A 50 -2.99 -8.29 7.64
C PRO A 50 -3.99 -8.89 6.63
N SER A 51 -4.86 -8.06 6.04
CA SER A 51 -5.89 -8.50 5.08
C SER A 51 -5.44 -8.24 3.65
N MET A 52 -5.61 -9.23 2.76
CA MET A 52 -5.33 -9.09 1.33
C MET A 52 -6.57 -8.87 0.47
N ARG A 53 -7.72 -8.57 1.07
CA ARG A 53 -8.94 -8.33 0.30
C ARG A 53 -8.64 -7.32 -0.80
N LEU A 54 -8.99 -7.67 -2.03
CA LEU A 54 -8.96 -6.78 -3.19
C LEU A 54 -10.21 -7.08 -4.00
N ASP A 55 -11.17 -6.17 -3.92
CA ASP A 55 -12.46 -6.26 -4.59
C ASP A 55 -12.73 -4.98 -5.38
N ALA A 56 -13.82 -4.95 -6.15
CA ALA A 56 -14.15 -3.81 -6.99
C ALA A 56 -14.31 -2.49 -6.19
N PRO A 57 -14.94 -2.46 -5.00
CA PRO A 57 -14.98 -1.25 -4.19
C PRO A 57 -13.59 -0.75 -3.74
N LEU A 58 -12.70 -1.65 -3.30
CA LEU A 58 -11.34 -1.23 -2.93
C LEU A 58 -10.54 -0.69 -4.14
N LEU A 59 -10.71 -1.29 -5.32
CA LEU A 59 -10.11 -0.76 -6.55
C LEU A 59 -10.59 0.67 -6.86
N GLU A 60 -11.86 0.95 -6.61
CA GLU A 60 -12.44 2.27 -6.78
C GLU A 60 -11.90 3.28 -5.74
N ASP A 61 -11.65 2.83 -4.50
CA ASP A 61 -10.99 3.63 -3.47
C ASP A 61 -9.54 3.98 -3.86
N TYR A 62 -8.80 3.02 -4.40
CA TYR A 62 -7.46 3.24 -4.95
C TYR A 62 -7.48 4.23 -6.12
N ARG A 63 -8.42 4.11 -7.07
CA ARG A 63 -8.54 5.05 -8.19
C ARG A 63 -8.71 6.49 -7.70
N ARG A 64 -9.59 6.72 -6.71
CA ARG A 64 -9.78 8.06 -6.11
C ARG A 64 -8.54 8.52 -5.37
N THR A 65 -7.89 7.63 -4.62
CA THR A 65 -6.68 7.95 -3.87
C THR A 65 -5.52 8.32 -4.79
N PHE A 66 -5.29 7.61 -5.89
CA PHE A 66 -4.25 7.95 -6.86
C PHE A 66 -4.46 9.32 -7.50
N ALA A 67 -5.71 9.69 -7.79
CA ALA A 67 -6.04 11.02 -8.28
C ALA A 67 -5.68 12.11 -7.24
N TRP A 68 -5.92 11.87 -5.95
CA TRP A 68 -5.49 12.76 -4.88
C TRP A 68 -3.99 12.81 -4.69
N MET A 69 -3.32 11.65 -4.69
CA MET A 69 -1.87 11.53 -4.61
C MET A 69 -1.18 12.38 -5.68
N LYS A 70 -1.64 12.30 -6.93
CA LYS A 70 -1.14 13.14 -8.03
C LYS A 70 -1.31 14.63 -7.74
N ARG A 71 -2.49 15.06 -7.28
CA ARG A 71 -2.77 16.47 -6.93
C ARG A 71 -1.91 16.97 -5.76
N LEU A 72 -1.50 16.07 -4.87
CA LEU A 72 -0.65 16.36 -3.71
C LEU A 72 0.85 16.21 -4.01
N GLY A 73 1.23 15.91 -5.25
CA GLY A 73 2.63 15.78 -5.67
C GLY A 73 3.31 14.46 -5.26
N TYR A 74 2.55 13.41 -4.96
CA TYR A 74 3.11 12.06 -4.81
C TYR A 74 3.47 11.48 -6.19
N ASN A 75 4.51 10.66 -6.24
CA ASN A 75 4.97 9.98 -7.46
C ASN A 75 5.26 8.49 -7.28
N ALA A 76 4.92 7.94 -6.12
CA ALA A 76 5.07 6.54 -5.80
C ALA A 76 4.09 6.09 -4.70
N ILE A 77 3.80 4.79 -4.70
CA ILE A 77 3.15 4.08 -3.60
C ILE A 77 3.88 2.76 -3.36
N VAL A 78 3.95 2.34 -2.10
CA VAL A 78 4.47 1.04 -1.68
C VAL A 78 3.32 0.25 -1.06
N ILE A 79 2.82 -0.75 -1.78
CA ILE A 79 1.65 -1.53 -1.36
C ILE A 79 2.07 -2.93 -0.97
N TRP A 80 1.72 -3.35 0.24
CA TRP A 80 1.95 -4.69 0.74
C TRP A 80 0.70 -5.57 0.61
N GLY A 81 0.87 -6.88 0.43
CA GLY A 81 -0.26 -7.82 0.39
C GLY A 81 -0.83 -8.13 -1.00
N PHE A 82 -0.01 -8.04 -2.05
CA PHE A 82 -0.44 -8.39 -3.40
C PHE A 82 -0.82 -9.86 -3.56
N TYR A 83 -0.08 -10.78 -2.97
CA TYR A 83 -0.34 -12.22 -3.14
C TYR A 83 -0.42 -12.99 -1.81
N VAL A 84 0.29 -12.53 -0.77
CA VAL A 84 0.30 -13.19 0.55
C VAL A 84 0.18 -12.18 1.70
N SER A 85 -0.49 -12.58 2.79
CA SER A 85 -0.69 -11.74 3.98
C SER A 85 0.32 -12.01 5.07
N ARG A 86 0.61 -13.28 5.31
CA ARG A 86 1.48 -13.74 6.40
C ARG A 86 2.50 -14.74 5.95
N ASN A 87 2.09 -15.69 5.11
CA ASN A 87 2.93 -16.80 4.66
C ASN A 87 2.71 -17.08 3.18
N TRP A 88 3.80 -17.36 2.48
CA TRP A 88 3.79 -18.05 1.22
C TRP A 88 3.48 -19.53 1.46
N PRO A 89 2.57 -20.14 0.68
CA PRO A 89 2.41 -21.59 0.66
C PRO A 89 3.69 -22.25 0.13
N LEU A 90 3.89 -23.52 0.49
CA LEU A 90 5.02 -24.33 -0.02
C LEU A 90 5.02 -24.37 -1.55
N ASP A 91 3.85 -24.60 -2.14
CA ASP A 91 3.64 -24.37 -3.56
C ASP A 91 3.35 -22.88 -3.78
N ILE A 92 4.40 -22.10 -4.00
CA ILE A 92 4.33 -20.64 -4.21
C ILE A 92 3.39 -20.28 -5.37
N THR A 93 3.30 -21.12 -6.40
CA THR A 93 2.48 -20.83 -7.58
C THR A 93 0.99 -20.82 -7.25
N SER A 94 0.57 -21.58 -6.24
CA SER A 94 -0.81 -21.60 -5.75
C SER A 94 -1.29 -20.26 -5.18
N ALA A 95 -0.38 -19.38 -4.76
CA ALA A 95 -0.72 -18.03 -4.27
C ALA A 95 -0.95 -17.01 -5.41
N VAL A 96 -0.54 -17.34 -6.64
CA VAL A 96 -0.56 -16.43 -7.79
C VAL A 96 -1.60 -16.89 -8.80
N THR A 97 -2.87 -16.90 -8.39
CA THR A 97 -3.96 -17.34 -9.28
C THR A 97 -4.21 -16.31 -10.40
N PRO A 98 -4.75 -16.72 -11.56
CA PRO A 98 -5.09 -15.81 -12.65
C PRO A 98 -6.05 -14.70 -12.22
N GLU A 99 -7.04 -15.02 -11.39
CA GLU A 99 -8.05 -14.07 -10.89
C GLU A 99 -7.38 -13.02 -10.01
N ARG A 100 -6.48 -13.45 -9.12
CA ARG A 100 -5.73 -12.52 -8.28
C ARG A 100 -4.79 -11.65 -9.11
N GLY A 101 -4.09 -12.24 -10.07
CA GLY A 101 -3.22 -11.53 -11.00
C GLY A 101 -3.97 -10.44 -11.77
N ALA A 102 -5.18 -10.73 -12.26
CA ALA A 102 -6.00 -9.75 -12.96
C ALA A 102 -6.36 -8.55 -12.07
N LEU A 103 -6.71 -8.78 -10.80
CA LEU A 103 -7.02 -7.71 -9.85
C LEU A 103 -5.79 -6.86 -9.50
N VAL A 104 -4.63 -7.50 -9.29
CA VAL A 104 -3.37 -6.81 -9.02
C VAL A 104 -2.93 -5.98 -10.23
N SER A 105 -3.01 -6.54 -11.44
CA SER A 105 -2.74 -5.80 -12.68
C SER A 105 -3.65 -4.59 -12.81
N ARG A 106 -4.96 -4.75 -12.54
CA ARG A 106 -5.90 -3.63 -12.56
C ARG A 106 -5.52 -2.53 -11.57
N LEU A 107 -5.11 -2.89 -10.35
CA LEU A 107 -4.63 -1.92 -9.35
C LEU A 107 -3.40 -1.15 -9.85
N ILE A 108 -2.43 -1.85 -10.46
CA ILE A 108 -1.21 -1.26 -11.02
C ILE A 108 -1.56 -0.31 -12.18
N ASP A 109 -2.47 -0.71 -13.08
CA ASP A 109 -2.91 0.13 -14.19
C ASP A 109 -3.53 1.43 -13.70
N LEU A 110 -4.39 1.38 -12.68
CA LEU A 110 -5.01 2.57 -12.05
C LEU A 110 -3.95 3.53 -11.48
N ALA A 111 -2.84 3.02 -10.93
CA ALA A 111 -1.74 3.86 -10.46
C ALA A 111 -1.00 4.53 -11.61
N HIS A 112 -0.70 3.76 -12.67
CA HIS A 112 0.01 4.25 -13.85
C HIS A 112 -0.78 5.29 -14.64
N GLU A 113 -2.11 5.18 -14.71
CA GLU A 113 -3.00 6.21 -15.27
C GLU A 113 -2.79 7.59 -14.59
N GLN A 114 -2.32 7.60 -13.34
CA GLN A 114 -2.02 8.81 -12.57
C GLN A 114 -0.51 9.13 -12.47
N ALA A 115 0.34 8.43 -13.23
CA ALA A 115 1.80 8.51 -13.17
C ALA A 115 2.40 8.19 -11.78
N ILE A 116 1.73 7.32 -11.01
CA ILE A 116 2.22 6.82 -9.72
C ILE A 116 2.95 5.50 -9.95
N ARG A 117 4.22 5.44 -9.53
CA ARG A 117 4.99 4.18 -9.53
C ARG A 117 4.55 3.29 -8.39
N VAL A 118 4.39 2.00 -8.67
CA VAL A 118 4.03 1.00 -7.65
C VAL A 118 5.27 0.20 -7.26
N TYR A 119 5.55 0.18 -5.96
CA TYR A 119 6.49 -0.74 -5.35
C TYR A 119 5.71 -1.71 -4.47
N THR A 120 6.17 -2.95 -4.35
CA THR A 120 5.52 -3.93 -3.47
C THR A 120 6.56 -4.78 -2.77
N GLY A 121 6.32 -5.04 -1.48
CA GLY A 121 7.09 -6.03 -0.74
C GLY A 121 6.47 -7.40 -0.95
N LEU A 122 7.21 -8.32 -1.56
CA LEU A 122 6.77 -9.72 -1.70
C LEU A 122 6.89 -10.51 -0.38
N GLY A 123 7.48 -9.93 0.67
CA GLY A 123 7.70 -10.60 1.97
C GLY A 123 8.76 -11.73 1.94
N VAL A 124 9.27 -12.07 0.76
CA VAL A 124 10.29 -13.10 0.58
C VAL A 124 11.52 -12.74 1.43
N TYR A 125 11.98 -13.69 2.26
CA TYR A 125 13.11 -13.55 3.19
C TYR A 125 12.96 -12.56 4.38
N SER A 126 11.80 -11.93 4.58
CA SER A 126 11.56 -11.04 5.74
C SER A 126 10.40 -11.50 6.63
N TRP A 127 9.23 -11.75 6.04
CA TRP A 127 8.03 -12.29 6.70
C TRP A 127 7.23 -13.02 5.61
N GLY A 128 6.89 -14.30 5.81
CA GLY A 128 6.31 -15.09 4.72
C GLY A 128 6.80 -16.53 4.60
N PHE A 129 7.97 -16.84 5.13
CA PHE A 129 8.67 -18.10 4.87
C PHE A 129 8.58 -19.12 6.01
N GLN A 130 7.76 -18.89 7.03
CA GLN A 130 7.74 -19.74 8.22
C GLN A 130 7.36 -21.20 7.89
N GLU A 131 6.37 -21.39 7.03
CA GLU A 131 5.97 -22.73 6.57
C GLU A 131 7.05 -23.37 5.69
N ILE A 132 7.67 -22.58 4.79
CA ILE A 132 8.76 -23.03 3.92
C ILE A 132 9.97 -23.46 4.74
N ILE A 133 10.38 -22.67 5.74
CA ILE A 133 11.48 -22.97 6.66
C ILE A 133 11.14 -24.19 7.52
N ARG A 134 9.90 -24.32 8.00
CA ARG A 134 9.49 -25.51 8.76
C ARG A 134 9.60 -26.80 7.94
N ALA A 135 9.19 -26.74 6.66
CA ALA A 135 9.31 -27.88 5.75
C ALA A 135 10.75 -28.11 5.25
N ASN A 136 11.57 -27.05 5.21
CA ASN A 136 12.95 -27.06 4.73
C ASN A 136 13.87 -26.35 5.74
N PRO A 137 14.19 -26.98 6.89
CA PRO A 137 14.97 -26.35 7.95
C PRO A 137 16.34 -25.85 7.50
N GLN A 138 16.91 -26.45 6.45
CA GLN A 138 18.15 -26.03 5.81
C GLN A 138 18.08 -24.62 5.20
N LEU A 139 16.90 -24.02 5.05
CA LEU A 139 16.73 -22.64 4.58
C LEU A 139 16.72 -21.61 5.72
N SER A 140 16.83 -22.05 6.98
CA SER A 140 16.82 -21.17 8.16
C SER A 140 18.08 -20.30 8.27
N ARG A 141 17.97 -19.19 9.01
CA ARG A 141 19.07 -18.28 9.40
C ARG A 141 20.23 -19.09 9.97
N GLY A 142 21.30 -19.24 9.20
CA GLY A 142 22.43 -20.14 9.47
C GLY A 142 22.87 -20.97 8.28
N ASN A 143 22.11 -20.99 7.19
CA ASN A 143 22.57 -21.54 5.92
C ASN A 143 23.67 -20.64 5.31
N PRO A 144 24.90 -21.14 5.06
CA PRO A 144 25.96 -20.36 4.43
C PRO A 144 25.62 -19.86 3.01
N ASN A 145 24.52 -20.35 2.40
CA ASN A 145 23.99 -19.90 1.12
C ASN A 145 22.81 -18.92 1.25
N ALA A 146 22.30 -18.64 2.45
CA ALA A 146 21.31 -17.59 2.65
C ALA A 146 22.04 -16.25 2.68
N LEU A 147 21.78 -15.40 1.68
CA LEU A 147 22.39 -14.08 1.51
C LEU A 147 22.05 -13.16 2.71
N GLU A 148 22.88 -13.20 3.73
CA GLU A 148 23.08 -12.10 4.68
C GLU A 148 24.51 -11.58 4.44
N GLN A 149 24.64 -10.50 3.67
CA GLN A 149 25.82 -9.63 3.74
C GLN A 149 25.35 -8.23 4.09
N GLY A 150 25.78 -7.75 5.27
CA GLY A 150 25.85 -6.32 5.63
C GLY A 150 24.56 -5.68 6.13
#